data_AF-A0A9D2L590-F1
#
_entry.id   AF-A0A9D2L590-F1
#
_cell.length_a   1.000
_cell.length_b   1.000
_cell.length_c   1.000
_cell.angle_alpha   90.00
_cell.angle_beta   90.00
_cell.angle_gamma   90.00
#
_symmetry.space_group_name_H-M   'P 1'
#
loop_
_entity.id
_entity.type
_entity.pdbx_description
1 polymer ?
#
loop_
_entity_poly.entity_id
_entity_poly.type
_entity_poly.pdbx_seq_one_letter_code
_entity_poly.pdbx_strand_id
1 'polypeptide(L)'
;MKKATLCLLACLLYSLPAIQNASAQLPDGQTIVTLTAEAVGLMDNGEPDEAIRLLEDALELDPDNYACQYEMAYAYYVKQNYTKAIKLLKPLTKHPDCNALLYQLLGNAYDMQGNSNKALKTYEAGLERFPDAGPLYLERGTVLGLQGHLSDAVKSYVTGIKVDPLFASNYYRAAQFYSLTIAPVMGMYFAEIFMILEPDGTRNAEMSRLLFDSYKKHLTMQEDGTLKAQFCDDEFYIATVAIVLNNPTAPTFPFEMLYDKGVIAAVESETQVDLASLNRIRTRFFSFCWKNMADIQKSLETYDYPDLSSFFSFIREVEQAGHLEAYNYWVLREGNWDEFQAWYKQDPQKLTAFAEWFEEHDMKIVDPQELLNELQAEAEEKTDTTESGVSSGETGASSM
;
A
#
# COMPACT_ATOMS: atom_id res chain seq x y z
N MET A 1 6.33 7.97 15.42
CA MET A 1 5.67 9.29 15.63
C MET A 1 6.59 10.41 15.16
N LYS A 2 6.11 11.29 14.27
CA LYS A 2 6.84 12.28 13.43
C LYS A 2 7.24 11.80 12.02
N LYS A 3 6.27 11.50 11.15
CA LYS A 3 6.44 11.60 9.67
C LYS A 3 5.22 12.21 8.94
N ALA A 4 4.20 12.70 9.65
CA ALA A 4 2.99 13.23 9.00
C ALA A 4 3.07 14.71 8.56
N THR A 5 4.07 15.49 9.01
CA THR A 5 4.11 16.94 8.75
C THR A 5 4.93 17.35 7.52
N LEU A 6 5.40 16.41 6.68
CA LEU A 6 6.34 16.74 5.59
C LEU A 6 5.71 17.03 4.21
N CYS A 7 4.41 16.82 4.01
CA CYS A 7 3.83 16.92 2.65
C CYS A 7 3.53 18.35 2.15
N LEU A 8 3.37 19.35 3.01
CA LEU A 8 3.09 20.73 2.55
C LEU A 8 4.34 21.61 2.41
N LEU A 9 5.40 21.33 3.18
CA LEU A 9 6.66 22.08 3.11
C LEU A 9 7.53 21.69 1.89
N ALA A 10 7.41 20.47 1.38
CA ALA A 10 8.19 20.02 0.22
C ALA A 10 7.75 20.66 -1.10
N CYS A 11 6.48 21.03 -1.25
CA CYS A 11 5.97 21.70 -2.45
C CYS A 11 6.32 23.21 -2.50
N LEU A 12 6.72 23.82 -1.38
CA LEU A 12 7.05 25.25 -1.31
C LEU A 12 8.52 25.57 -1.68
N LEU A 13 9.38 24.56 -1.85
CA LEU A 13 10.83 24.76 -2.08
C LEU A 13 11.26 24.71 -3.55
N TYR A 14 10.37 24.36 -4.49
CA TYR A 14 10.70 24.31 -5.93
C TYR A 14 9.72 25.12 -6.80
N SER A 15 9.67 26.44 -6.59
CA SER A 15 9.43 27.39 -7.70
C SER A 15 9.81 28.81 -7.27
N LEU A 16 11.05 29.20 -7.57
CA LEU A 16 11.43 30.60 -7.74
C LEU A 16 11.84 30.77 -9.20
N PRO A 17 11.27 31.75 -9.92
CA PRO A 17 11.60 33.13 -9.60
C PRO A 17 10.39 34.10 -9.66
N ALA A 18 10.17 34.84 -8.57
CA ALA A 18 9.80 36.27 -8.57
C ALA A 18 9.64 36.77 -7.12
N ILE A 19 10.72 36.77 -6.34
CA ILE A 19 10.77 37.63 -5.15
C ILE A 19 10.97 39.05 -5.65
N GLN A 20 9.87 39.78 -5.85
CA GLN A 20 9.86 41.24 -5.83
C GLN A 20 8.40 41.74 -5.75
N ASN A 21 7.88 41.82 -4.53
CA ASN A 21 7.25 43.01 -3.93
C ASN A 21 6.24 42.65 -2.82
N ALA A 22 6.29 43.46 -1.75
CA ALA A 22 5.45 43.48 -0.55
C ALA A 22 5.67 42.37 0.49
N SER A 23 6.76 42.47 1.27
CA SER A 23 6.76 41.93 2.64
C SER A 23 5.86 42.82 3.51
N ALA A 24 4.54 42.59 3.47
CA ALA A 24 3.64 43.13 4.48
C ALA A 24 4.01 42.45 5.81
N GLN A 25 4.59 43.21 6.73
CA GLN A 25 5.00 42.75 8.06
C GLN A 25 4.04 43.33 9.09
N LEU A 26 3.62 42.52 10.06
CA LEU A 26 2.99 43.03 11.27
C LEU A 26 4.03 43.80 12.12
N PRO A 27 3.59 44.66 13.06
CA PRO A 27 4.48 45.51 13.87
C PRO A 27 5.61 44.76 14.58
N ASP A 28 5.43 43.46 14.83
CA ASP A 28 6.38 42.61 15.56
C ASP A 28 7.30 41.76 14.63
N GLY A 29 7.29 42.01 13.31
CA GLY A 29 8.15 41.31 12.35
C GLY A 29 7.60 39.98 11.82
N GLN A 30 6.37 39.62 12.18
CA GLN A 30 5.67 38.45 11.64
C GLN A 30 5.32 38.64 10.15
N THR A 31 5.45 37.56 9.40
CA THR A 31 5.08 37.42 7.98
C THR A 31 3.93 36.43 7.83
N ILE A 32 3.23 36.47 6.69
CA ILE A 32 2.20 35.48 6.33
C ILE A 32 2.75 34.06 6.49
N VAL A 33 3.94 33.79 5.92
CA VAL A 33 4.59 32.46 5.98
C VAL A 33 4.80 31.99 7.42
N THR A 34 5.29 32.87 8.30
CA THR A 34 5.53 32.51 9.71
C THR A 34 4.22 32.27 10.47
N LEU A 35 3.19 33.08 10.20
CA LEU A 35 1.87 32.92 10.81
C LEU A 35 1.19 31.62 10.36
N THR A 36 1.25 31.30 9.07
CA THR A 36 0.71 30.03 8.54
C THR A 36 1.43 28.83 9.15
N ALA A 37 2.77 28.88 9.24
CA ALA A 37 3.54 27.80 9.84
C ALA A 37 3.23 27.61 11.34
N GLU A 38 3.04 28.69 12.09
CA GLU A 38 2.63 28.65 13.50
C GLU A 38 1.22 28.07 13.64
N ALA A 39 0.27 28.49 12.79
CA ALA A 39 -1.08 27.95 12.77
C ALA A 39 -1.12 26.44 12.48
N VAL A 40 -0.29 25.95 11.55
CA VAL A 40 -0.13 24.50 11.31
C VAL A 40 0.40 23.78 12.56
N GLY A 41 1.38 24.38 13.26
CA GLY A 41 1.88 23.84 14.53
C GLY A 41 0.80 23.76 15.62
N LEU A 42 -0.07 24.77 15.70
CA LEU A 42 -1.22 24.75 16.62
C LEU A 42 -2.25 23.68 16.24
N MET A 43 -2.51 23.48 14.94
CA MET A 43 -3.34 22.38 14.46
C MET A 43 -2.81 21.02 14.88
N ASP A 44 -1.49 20.79 14.77
CA ASP A 44 -0.83 19.56 15.21
C ASP A 44 -0.94 19.33 16.74
N ASN A 45 -1.03 20.41 17.53
CA ASN A 45 -1.24 20.36 18.98
C ASN A 45 -2.72 20.23 19.39
N GLY A 46 -3.65 20.24 18.42
CA GLY A 46 -5.08 20.19 18.70
C GLY A 46 -5.68 21.52 19.19
N GLU A 47 -5.08 22.65 18.79
CA GLU A 47 -5.49 24.02 19.15
C GLU A 47 -6.07 24.77 17.92
N PRO A 48 -7.20 24.32 17.35
CA PRO A 48 -7.71 24.88 16.09
C PRO A 48 -8.28 26.30 16.23
N ASP A 49 -8.67 26.73 17.43
CA ASP A 49 -9.19 28.09 17.64
C ASP A 49 -8.08 29.13 17.54
N GLU A 50 -6.95 28.87 18.20
CA GLU A 50 -5.75 29.68 18.14
C GLU A 50 -5.17 29.69 16.72
N ALA A 51 -5.17 28.54 16.04
CA ALA A 51 -4.75 28.45 14.63
C ALA A 51 -5.61 29.33 13.73
N ILE A 52 -6.95 29.30 13.88
CA ILE A 52 -7.86 30.16 13.12
C ILE A 52 -7.56 31.64 13.38
N ARG A 53 -7.31 32.05 14.64
CA ARG A 53 -6.97 33.43 14.96
C ARG A 53 -5.70 33.91 14.23
N LEU A 54 -4.65 33.09 14.22
CA LEU A 54 -3.42 33.44 13.49
C LEU A 54 -3.62 33.49 11.97
N LEU A 55 -4.48 32.61 11.44
CA LEU A 55 -4.81 32.62 10.01
C LEU A 55 -5.69 33.82 9.63
N GLU A 56 -6.56 34.29 10.54
CA GLU A 56 -7.28 35.55 10.39
C GLU A 56 -6.29 36.72 10.34
N ASP A 57 -5.34 36.80 11.28
CA ASP A 57 -4.28 37.81 11.29
C ASP A 57 -3.44 37.78 9.99
N ALA A 58 -3.14 36.58 9.46
CA ALA A 58 -2.40 36.41 8.20
C ALA A 58 -3.22 36.87 6.98
N LEU A 59 -4.52 36.60 6.96
CA LEU A 59 -5.43 36.99 5.88
C LEU A 59 -5.77 38.49 5.90
N GLU A 60 -5.54 39.21 7.01
CA GLU A 60 -5.58 40.68 7.00
C GLU A 60 -4.46 41.29 6.14
N LEU A 61 -3.31 40.62 6.04
CA LEU A 61 -2.17 41.05 5.23
C LEU A 61 -2.36 40.72 3.74
N ASP A 62 -2.86 39.52 3.46
CA ASP A 62 -3.15 39.03 2.11
C ASP A 62 -4.45 38.22 2.12
N PRO A 63 -5.60 38.87 1.83
CA PRO A 63 -6.90 38.21 1.87
C PRO A 63 -7.06 37.06 0.88
N ASP A 64 -6.28 37.04 -0.21
CA ASP A 64 -6.38 36.05 -1.29
C ASP A 64 -5.35 34.91 -1.14
N ASN A 65 -4.62 34.86 -0.03
CA ASN A 65 -3.59 33.86 0.20
C ASN A 65 -4.17 32.43 0.25
N TYR A 66 -3.89 31.63 -0.79
CA TYR A 66 -4.40 30.26 -0.92
C TYR A 66 -4.10 29.38 0.29
N ALA A 67 -2.83 29.36 0.74
CA ALA A 67 -2.40 28.52 1.84
C ALA A 67 -3.14 28.87 3.12
N CYS A 68 -3.25 30.16 3.47
CA CYS A 68 -3.97 30.59 4.66
C CYS A 68 -5.46 30.23 4.60
N GLN A 69 -6.11 30.46 3.45
CA GLN A 69 -7.53 30.12 3.29
C GLN A 69 -7.77 28.59 3.37
N TYR A 70 -6.87 27.79 2.79
CA TYR A 70 -6.92 26.33 2.86
C TYR A 70 -6.75 25.83 4.31
N GLU A 71 -5.70 26.26 5.00
CA GLU A 71 -5.44 25.87 6.39
C GLU A 71 -6.58 26.30 7.33
N MET A 72 -7.15 27.49 7.10
CA MET A 72 -8.29 27.96 7.90
C MET A 72 -9.53 27.10 7.64
N ALA A 73 -9.75 26.68 6.39
CA ALA A 73 -10.82 25.76 6.07
C ALA A 73 -10.61 24.37 6.70
N TYR A 74 -9.37 23.88 6.72
CA TYR A 74 -9.01 22.64 7.40
C TYR A 74 -9.25 22.72 8.91
N ALA A 75 -8.86 23.82 9.55
CA ALA A 75 -9.17 24.08 10.96
C ALA A 75 -10.68 24.07 11.23
N TYR A 76 -11.49 24.72 10.37
CA TYR A 76 -12.94 24.66 10.47
C TYR A 76 -13.51 23.24 10.24
N TYR A 77 -12.91 22.45 9.36
CA TYR A 77 -13.29 21.05 9.15
C TYR A 77 -13.03 20.19 10.40
N VAL A 78 -11.85 20.33 11.03
CA VAL A 78 -11.50 19.64 12.29
C VAL A 78 -12.47 20.02 13.41
N LYS A 79 -12.88 21.29 13.45
CA LYS A 79 -13.93 21.80 14.36
C LYS A 79 -15.35 21.35 14.00
N GLN A 80 -15.51 20.50 12.98
CA GLN A 80 -16.79 20.03 12.45
C GLN A 80 -17.71 21.16 11.94
N ASN A 81 -17.15 22.36 11.71
CA ASN A 81 -17.86 23.47 11.08
C ASN A 81 -17.75 23.39 9.56
N TYR A 82 -18.33 22.33 9.00
CA TYR A 82 -18.25 22.02 7.58
C TYR A 82 -18.82 23.14 6.70
N THR A 83 -19.83 23.88 7.18
CA THR A 83 -20.40 25.03 6.48
C THR A 83 -19.36 26.12 6.23
N LYS A 84 -18.55 26.47 7.24
CA LYS A 84 -17.47 27.46 7.07
C LYS A 84 -16.33 26.90 6.21
N ALA A 85 -15.93 25.65 6.42
CA ALA A 85 -14.91 25.00 5.59
C ALA A 85 -15.29 25.02 4.10
N ILE A 86 -16.50 24.60 3.75
CA ILE A 86 -17.01 24.61 2.37
C ILE A 86 -17.03 26.02 1.79
N LYS A 87 -17.42 27.03 2.59
CA LYS A 87 -17.46 28.43 2.13
C LYS A 87 -16.08 28.93 1.72
N LEU A 88 -15.03 28.55 2.44
CA LEU A 88 -13.64 28.91 2.15
C LEU A 88 -13.07 28.09 0.98
N LEU A 89 -13.34 26.78 0.93
CA LEU A 89 -12.75 25.87 -0.08
C LEU A 89 -13.35 26.05 -1.47
N LYS A 90 -14.65 26.35 -1.58
CA LYS A 90 -15.33 26.37 -2.88
C LYS A 90 -14.73 27.39 -3.86
N PRO A 91 -14.46 28.66 -3.47
CA PRO A 91 -13.76 29.61 -4.35
C PRO A 91 -12.36 29.14 -4.75
N LEU A 92 -11.64 28.49 -3.85
CA LEU A 92 -10.27 28.01 -4.08
C LEU A 92 -10.17 26.95 -5.19
N THR A 93 -11.28 26.30 -5.56
CA THR A 93 -11.31 25.40 -6.73
C THR A 93 -10.92 26.10 -8.05
N LYS A 94 -10.99 27.43 -8.10
CA LYS A 94 -10.59 28.26 -9.26
C LYS A 94 -9.24 28.95 -9.08
N HIS A 95 -8.58 28.75 -7.94
CA HIS A 95 -7.27 29.31 -7.67
C HIS A 95 -6.17 28.60 -8.50
N PRO A 96 -5.13 29.31 -8.97
CA PRO A 96 -3.99 28.70 -9.67
C PRO A 96 -3.32 27.56 -8.89
N ASP A 97 -3.18 27.72 -7.57
CA ASP A 97 -2.52 26.73 -6.68
C ASP A 97 -3.44 25.57 -6.25
N CYS A 98 -4.65 25.50 -6.79
CA CYS A 98 -5.58 24.41 -6.52
C CYS A 98 -4.95 23.05 -6.85
N ASN A 99 -5.06 22.09 -5.93
CA ASN A 99 -4.55 20.73 -6.06
C ASN A 99 -5.60 19.69 -5.60
N ALA A 100 -5.24 18.40 -5.64
CA ALA A 100 -6.15 17.32 -5.25
C ALA A 100 -6.59 17.37 -3.78
N LEU A 101 -5.71 17.82 -2.86
CA LEU A 101 -6.02 17.93 -1.43
C LEU A 101 -7.17 18.90 -1.16
N LEU A 102 -7.32 19.94 -1.99
CA LEU A 102 -8.47 20.85 -1.93
C LEU A 102 -9.78 20.12 -2.23
N TYR A 103 -9.82 19.35 -3.31
CA TYR A 103 -11.01 18.58 -3.71
C TYR A 103 -11.34 17.49 -2.69
N GLN A 104 -10.31 16.86 -2.12
CA GLN A 104 -10.46 15.89 -1.04
C GLN A 104 -11.14 16.54 0.16
N LEU A 105 -10.57 17.64 0.69
CA LEU A 105 -11.12 18.30 1.88
C LEU A 105 -12.52 18.88 1.63
N LEU A 106 -12.78 19.46 0.45
CA LEU A 106 -14.09 19.98 0.09
C LEU A 106 -15.14 18.86 -0.01
N GLY A 107 -14.78 17.74 -0.65
CA GLY A 107 -15.66 16.58 -0.74
C GLY A 107 -15.92 15.97 0.64
N ASN A 108 -14.88 15.80 1.46
CA ASN A 108 -15.00 15.29 2.83
C ASN A 108 -15.90 16.20 3.66
N ALA A 109 -15.77 17.53 3.53
CA ALA A 109 -16.65 18.47 4.22
C ALA A 109 -18.12 18.35 3.76
N TYR A 110 -18.38 18.11 2.47
CA TYR A 110 -19.73 17.83 1.99
C TYR A 110 -20.28 16.50 2.53
N ASP A 111 -19.48 15.44 2.55
CA ASP A 111 -19.90 14.12 3.04
C ASP A 111 -20.22 14.16 4.53
N MET A 112 -19.35 14.78 5.34
CA MET A 112 -19.58 14.97 6.77
C MET A 112 -20.76 15.89 7.09
N GLN A 113 -21.19 16.74 6.16
CA GLN A 113 -22.45 17.50 6.24
C GLN A 113 -23.69 16.65 5.83
N GLY A 114 -23.51 15.36 5.53
CA GLY A 114 -24.55 14.45 5.05
C GLY A 114 -24.90 14.63 3.58
N ASN A 115 -24.05 15.27 2.79
CA ASN A 115 -24.27 15.53 1.37
C ASN A 115 -23.35 14.71 0.46
N SER A 116 -23.42 13.39 0.60
CA SER A 116 -22.57 12.44 -0.14
C SER A 116 -22.62 12.59 -1.66
N ASN A 117 -23.77 12.98 -2.23
CA ASN A 117 -23.86 13.24 -3.68
C ASN A 117 -23.02 14.45 -4.13
N LYS A 118 -22.89 15.48 -3.29
CA LYS A 118 -21.97 16.59 -3.59
C LYS A 118 -20.52 16.21 -3.34
N ALA A 119 -20.25 15.36 -2.35
CA ALA A 119 -18.92 14.81 -2.13
C ALA A 119 -18.42 14.05 -3.36
N LEU A 120 -19.20 13.08 -3.86
CA LEU A 120 -18.88 12.31 -5.06
C LEU A 120 -18.60 13.21 -6.28
N LYS A 121 -19.48 14.18 -6.56
CA LYS A 121 -19.27 15.15 -7.65
C LYS A 121 -18.01 16.01 -7.45
N THR A 122 -17.64 16.28 -6.20
CA THR A 122 -16.43 17.04 -5.89
C THR A 122 -15.19 16.20 -6.14
N TYR A 123 -15.18 14.93 -5.71
CA TYR A 123 -14.08 14.01 -6.02
C TYR A 123 -13.96 13.77 -7.52
N GLU A 124 -15.08 13.59 -8.24
CA GLU A 124 -15.10 13.45 -9.70
C GLU A 124 -14.49 14.67 -10.40
N ALA A 125 -14.90 15.89 -10.01
CA ALA A 125 -14.31 17.12 -10.56
C ALA A 125 -12.83 17.28 -10.21
N GLY A 126 -12.38 16.74 -9.07
CA GLY A 126 -10.97 16.67 -8.70
C GLY A 126 -10.21 15.68 -9.59
N LEU A 127 -10.76 14.49 -9.80
CA LEU A 127 -10.19 13.43 -10.65
C LEU A 127 -10.14 13.82 -12.14
N GLU A 128 -11.05 14.67 -12.62
CA GLU A 128 -10.96 15.25 -13.96
C GLU A 128 -9.70 16.14 -14.15
N ARG A 129 -9.19 16.74 -13.07
CA ARG A 129 -8.00 17.62 -13.10
C ARG A 129 -6.73 16.94 -12.62
N PHE A 130 -6.87 16.00 -11.70
CA PHE A 130 -5.79 15.27 -11.05
C PHE A 130 -6.11 13.77 -11.13
N PRO A 131 -5.99 13.16 -12.34
CA PRO A 131 -6.39 11.78 -12.56
C PRO A 131 -5.55 10.78 -11.77
N ASP A 132 -4.36 11.18 -11.31
CA ASP A 132 -3.44 10.31 -10.57
C ASP A 132 -3.51 10.54 -9.05
N ALA A 133 -4.54 11.22 -8.56
CA ALA A 133 -4.69 11.49 -7.14
C ALA A 133 -5.29 10.31 -6.37
N GLY A 134 -4.43 9.41 -5.88
CA GLY A 134 -4.80 8.26 -5.03
C GLY A 134 -5.78 8.60 -3.89
N PRO A 135 -5.61 9.72 -3.15
CA PRO A 135 -6.54 10.13 -2.10
C PRO A 135 -7.97 10.36 -2.58
N LEU A 136 -8.19 10.87 -3.79
CA LEU A 136 -9.54 11.12 -4.30
C LEU A 136 -10.29 9.82 -4.63
N TYR A 137 -9.57 8.81 -5.11
CA TYR A 137 -10.13 7.46 -5.31
C TYR A 137 -10.51 6.79 -3.99
N LEU A 138 -9.69 6.98 -2.95
CA LEU A 138 -9.99 6.50 -1.59
C LEU A 138 -11.30 7.09 -1.07
N GLU A 139 -11.45 8.41 -1.11
CA GLU A 139 -12.65 9.06 -0.56
C GLU A 139 -13.89 8.71 -1.39
N ARG A 140 -13.77 8.71 -2.73
CA ARG A 140 -14.86 8.27 -3.62
C ARG A 140 -15.28 6.83 -3.31
N GLY A 141 -14.33 5.92 -3.19
CA GLY A 141 -14.60 4.52 -2.85
C GLY A 141 -15.25 4.38 -1.48
N THR A 142 -14.81 5.16 -0.49
CA THR A 142 -15.35 5.14 0.88
C THR A 142 -16.82 5.57 0.89
N VAL A 143 -17.15 6.67 0.23
CA VAL A 143 -18.54 7.16 0.13
C VAL A 143 -19.43 6.16 -0.62
N LEU A 144 -18.96 5.61 -1.74
CA LEU A 144 -19.70 4.60 -2.50
C LEU A 144 -19.97 3.34 -1.66
N GLY A 145 -18.98 2.88 -0.90
CA GLY A 145 -19.11 1.72 -0.01
C GLY A 145 -20.15 1.95 1.09
N LEU A 146 -20.15 3.12 1.72
CA LEU A 146 -21.15 3.50 2.71
C LEU A 146 -22.57 3.58 2.14
N GLN A 147 -22.71 3.86 0.84
CA GLN A 147 -23.98 3.84 0.12
C GLN A 147 -24.39 2.44 -0.38
N GLY A 148 -23.56 1.41 -0.14
CA GLY A 148 -23.80 0.04 -0.59
C GLY A 148 -23.40 -0.24 -2.05
N HIS A 149 -22.78 0.73 -2.74
CA HIS A 149 -22.24 0.56 -4.09
C HIS A 149 -20.88 -0.14 -4.06
N LEU A 150 -20.88 -1.38 -3.56
CA LEU A 150 -19.67 -2.16 -3.25
C LEU A 150 -18.74 -2.39 -4.47
N SER A 151 -19.31 -2.69 -5.64
CA SER A 151 -18.55 -2.89 -6.87
C SER A 151 -17.82 -1.61 -7.33
N ASP A 152 -18.51 -0.46 -7.25
CA ASP A 152 -17.92 0.83 -7.63
C ASP A 152 -16.90 1.31 -6.60
N ALA A 153 -17.10 0.95 -5.32
CA ALA A 153 -16.16 1.23 -4.24
C ALA A 153 -14.83 0.51 -4.47
N VAL A 154 -14.85 -0.81 -4.65
CA VAL A 154 -13.62 -1.58 -4.90
C VAL A 154 -12.94 -1.15 -6.20
N LYS A 155 -13.71 -0.87 -7.26
CA LYS A 155 -13.16 -0.33 -8.51
C LYS A 155 -12.44 0.99 -8.27
N SER A 156 -12.97 1.86 -7.41
CA SER A 156 -12.32 3.12 -7.06
C SER A 156 -10.98 2.87 -6.36
N TYR A 157 -10.94 2.01 -5.32
CA TYR A 157 -9.69 1.69 -4.63
C TYR A 157 -8.63 1.09 -5.57
N VAL A 158 -9.01 0.11 -6.40
CA VAL A 158 -8.10 -0.54 -7.35
C VAL A 158 -7.61 0.43 -8.44
N THR A 159 -8.46 1.36 -8.88
CA THR A 159 -8.00 2.42 -9.79
C THR A 159 -7.02 3.37 -9.10
N GLY A 160 -7.29 3.72 -7.84
CA GLY A 160 -6.40 4.53 -7.02
C GLY A 160 -5.03 3.88 -6.80
N ILE A 161 -4.99 2.55 -6.61
CA ILE A 161 -3.75 1.76 -6.56
C ILE A 161 -2.99 1.92 -7.89
N LYS A 162 -3.66 1.74 -9.03
CA LYS A 162 -3.02 1.79 -10.36
C LYS A 162 -2.35 3.12 -10.68
N VAL A 163 -2.96 4.23 -10.27
CA VAL A 163 -2.48 5.57 -10.62
C VAL A 163 -1.56 6.18 -9.57
N ASP A 164 -1.63 5.69 -8.33
CA ASP A 164 -0.82 6.14 -7.19
C ASP A 164 -0.44 4.94 -6.31
N PRO A 165 0.45 4.07 -6.81
CA PRO A 165 0.77 2.77 -6.17
C PRO A 165 1.55 2.90 -4.87
N LEU A 166 1.99 4.10 -4.49
CA LEU A 166 2.63 4.35 -3.20
C LEU A 166 1.64 4.91 -2.16
N PHE A 167 0.38 5.16 -2.55
CA PHE A 167 -0.66 5.59 -1.62
C PHE A 167 -1.32 4.42 -0.90
N ALA A 168 -0.72 4.06 0.25
CA ALA A 168 -1.08 2.90 1.09
C ALA A 168 -2.60 2.76 1.37
N SER A 169 -3.32 3.86 1.58
CA SER A 169 -4.70 3.78 2.07
C SER A 169 -5.69 3.14 1.08
N ASN A 170 -5.40 3.15 -0.23
CA ASN A 170 -6.22 2.40 -1.19
C ASN A 170 -6.04 0.87 -1.01
N TYR A 171 -4.81 0.40 -0.76
CA TYR A 171 -4.54 -1.00 -0.44
C TYR A 171 -5.24 -1.43 0.84
N TYR A 172 -5.21 -0.60 1.88
CA TYR A 172 -5.92 -0.89 3.14
C TYR A 172 -7.42 -1.16 2.91
N ARG A 173 -8.10 -0.31 2.14
CA ARG A 173 -9.53 -0.49 1.83
C ARG A 173 -9.79 -1.67 0.89
N ALA A 174 -8.93 -1.88 -0.10
CA ALA A 174 -9.02 -3.04 -0.98
C ALA A 174 -8.84 -4.34 -0.19
N ALA A 175 -7.84 -4.42 0.69
CA ALA A 175 -7.58 -5.57 1.55
C ALA A 175 -8.80 -5.95 2.40
N GLN A 176 -9.38 -4.96 3.09
CA GLN A 176 -10.61 -5.13 3.86
C GLN A 176 -11.76 -5.66 3.00
N PHE A 177 -11.97 -5.07 1.82
CA PHE A 177 -13.02 -5.49 0.91
C PHE A 177 -12.82 -6.94 0.44
N TYR A 178 -11.66 -7.25 -0.13
CA TYR A 178 -11.37 -8.56 -0.71
C TYR A 178 -11.37 -9.69 0.32
N SER A 179 -10.97 -9.41 1.58
CA SER A 179 -11.03 -10.37 2.69
C SER A 179 -12.44 -10.92 2.97
N LEU A 180 -13.48 -10.20 2.52
CA LEU A 180 -14.88 -10.56 2.68
C LEU A 180 -15.49 -11.20 1.41
N THR A 181 -14.70 -11.40 0.36
CA THR A 181 -15.16 -11.96 -0.93
C THR A 181 -14.61 -13.37 -1.17
N ILE A 182 -15.00 -13.97 -2.30
CA ILE A 182 -14.47 -15.25 -2.80
C ILE A 182 -13.01 -15.17 -3.31
N ALA A 183 -12.41 -13.97 -3.33
CA ALA A 183 -11.02 -13.74 -3.72
C ALA A 183 -10.15 -13.26 -2.53
N PRO A 184 -10.02 -14.07 -1.45
CA PRO A 184 -9.31 -13.66 -0.23
C PRO A 184 -7.81 -13.46 -0.48
N VAL A 185 -7.26 -14.12 -1.48
CA VAL A 185 -5.85 -14.01 -1.88
C VAL A 185 -5.49 -12.55 -2.19
N MET A 186 -6.31 -11.84 -2.98
CA MET A 186 -6.08 -10.42 -3.27
C MET A 186 -6.15 -9.56 -2.01
N GLY A 187 -7.03 -9.92 -1.07
CA GLY A 187 -7.12 -9.26 0.23
C GLY A 187 -5.82 -9.39 1.02
N MET A 188 -5.21 -10.57 0.99
CA MET A 188 -3.92 -10.83 1.63
C MET A 188 -2.79 -10.02 0.97
N TYR A 189 -2.70 -10.02 -0.35
CA TYR A 189 -1.65 -9.25 -1.05
C TYR A 189 -1.75 -7.75 -0.79
N PHE A 190 -2.95 -7.18 -0.88
CA PHE A 190 -3.13 -5.77 -0.58
C PHE A 190 -2.87 -5.45 0.90
N ALA A 191 -3.18 -6.36 1.82
CA ALA A 191 -2.83 -6.19 3.23
C ALA A 191 -1.31 -6.15 3.42
N GLU A 192 -0.58 -7.03 2.75
CA GLU A 192 0.87 -7.13 2.87
C GLU A 192 1.58 -5.92 2.23
N ILE A 193 1.17 -5.50 1.02
CA ILE A 193 1.66 -4.27 0.38
C ILE A 193 1.37 -3.03 1.24
N PHE A 194 0.15 -2.93 1.80
CA PHE A 194 -0.17 -1.87 2.73
C PHE A 194 0.79 -1.85 3.92
N MET A 195 1.11 -3.00 4.49
CA MET A 195 2.04 -3.08 5.61
C MET A 195 3.46 -2.65 5.24
N ILE A 196 3.91 -2.93 4.01
CA ILE A 196 5.20 -2.45 3.51
C ILE A 196 5.20 -0.91 3.42
N LEU A 197 4.13 -0.33 2.87
CA LEU A 197 4.02 1.13 2.69
C LEU A 197 3.76 1.89 4.00
N GLU A 198 3.07 1.25 4.95
CA GLU A 198 2.74 1.78 6.27
C GLU A 198 3.14 0.75 7.35
N PRO A 199 4.41 0.75 7.79
CA PRO A 199 4.98 -0.33 8.60
C PRO A 199 4.59 -0.33 10.08
N ASP A 200 3.93 0.73 10.56
CA ASP A 200 3.56 0.89 11.96
C ASP A 200 2.10 1.34 12.16
N GLY A 201 1.66 1.39 13.42
CA GLY A 201 0.34 1.88 13.80
C GLY A 201 -0.79 0.83 13.78
N THR A 202 -1.99 1.28 14.17
CA THR A 202 -3.16 0.42 14.38
C THR A 202 -3.61 -0.27 13.09
N ARG A 203 -3.59 0.44 11.96
CA ARG A 203 -3.99 -0.11 10.65
C ARG A 203 -3.05 -1.22 10.20
N ASN A 204 -1.73 -1.06 10.41
CA ASN A 204 -0.75 -2.11 10.15
C ASN A 204 -1.05 -3.35 10.99
N ALA A 205 -1.36 -3.14 12.28
CA ALA A 205 -1.67 -4.25 13.16
C ALA A 205 -2.96 -5.00 12.78
N GLU A 206 -3.95 -4.27 12.26
CA GLU A 206 -5.17 -4.87 11.68
C GLU A 206 -4.86 -5.72 10.44
N MET A 207 -4.01 -5.23 9.53
CA MET A 207 -3.61 -5.99 8.34
C MET A 207 -2.77 -7.23 8.68
N SER A 208 -1.91 -7.15 9.70
CA SER A 208 -1.15 -8.30 10.20
C SER A 208 -2.08 -9.39 10.75
N ARG A 209 -3.13 -9.03 11.49
CA ARG A 209 -4.17 -9.97 11.93
C ARG A 209 -4.94 -10.56 10.76
N LEU A 210 -5.38 -9.71 9.82
CA LEU A 210 -6.10 -10.13 8.62
C LEU A 210 -5.32 -11.19 7.84
N LEU A 211 -4.02 -11.00 7.63
CA LEU A 211 -3.14 -11.97 6.98
C LEU A 211 -3.12 -13.31 7.72
N PHE A 212 -2.85 -13.29 9.02
CA PHE A 212 -2.77 -14.51 9.83
C PHE A 212 -4.10 -15.25 9.91
N ASP A 213 -5.20 -14.53 10.15
CA ASP A 213 -6.54 -15.11 10.21
C ASP A 213 -6.95 -15.70 8.86
N SER A 214 -6.52 -15.08 7.76
CA SER A 214 -6.75 -15.60 6.40
C SER A 214 -5.99 -16.91 6.19
N TYR A 215 -4.73 -17.03 6.63
CA TYR A 215 -4.04 -18.33 6.62
C TYR A 215 -4.76 -19.36 7.49
N LYS A 216 -5.10 -19.03 8.75
CA LYS A 216 -5.81 -19.96 9.65
C LYS A 216 -7.15 -20.45 9.10
N LYS A 217 -7.90 -19.58 8.42
CA LYS A 217 -9.18 -19.93 7.82
C LYS A 217 -9.04 -20.92 6.68
N HIS A 218 -8.01 -20.76 5.84
CA HIS A 218 -7.86 -21.52 4.59
C HIS A 218 -6.86 -22.68 4.69
N LEU A 219 -6.17 -22.83 5.83
CA LEU A 219 -5.36 -23.99 6.19
C LEU A 219 -6.10 -24.82 7.24
N THR A 220 -6.65 -25.96 6.82
CA THR A 220 -7.51 -26.79 7.68
C THR A 220 -6.87 -28.13 8.01
N MET A 221 -7.00 -28.55 9.27
CA MET A 221 -6.52 -29.85 9.72
C MET A 221 -7.38 -30.97 9.17
N GLN A 222 -6.75 -31.98 8.56
CA GLN A 222 -7.42 -33.20 8.11
C GLN A 222 -7.38 -34.29 9.20
N GLU A 223 -8.21 -35.32 9.07
CA GLU A 223 -8.29 -36.44 10.02
C GLU A 223 -6.96 -37.22 10.14
N ASP A 224 -6.16 -37.24 9.08
CA ASP A 224 -4.85 -37.90 9.03
C ASP A 224 -3.72 -37.06 9.65
N GLY A 225 -4.03 -35.87 10.18
CA GLY A 225 -3.07 -34.96 10.78
C GLY A 225 -2.30 -34.09 9.78
N THR A 226 -2.65 -34.12 8.49
CA THR A 226 -2.04 -33.27 7.45
C THR A 226 -2.83 -31.99 7.22
N LEU A 227 -2.16 -30.90 6.80
CA LEU A 227 -2.83 -29.65 6.44
C LEU A 227 -3.34 -29.68 5.00
N LYS A 228 -4.60 -29.29 4.83
CA LYS A 228 -5.18 -28.95 3.52
C LYS A 228 -5.21 -27.44 3.36
N ALA A 229 -4.66 -26.95 2.25
CA ALA A 229 -4.82 -25.58 1.79
C ALA A 229 -6.00 -25.46 0.82
N GLN A 230 -6.81 -24.42 0.98
CA GLN A 230 -7.88 -24.07 0.03
C GLN A 230 -8.16 -22.56 0.11
N PHE A 231 -7.53 -21.77 -0.75
CA PHE A 231 -7.71 -20.31 -0.83
C PHE A 231 -8.64 -19.88 -1.97
N CYS A 232 -8.87 -20.77 -2.94
CA CYS A 232 -9.90 -20.62 -3.97
C CYS A 232 -11.04 -21.61 -3.67
N ASP A 233 -12.27 -21.12 -3.59
CA ASP A 233 -13.45 -21.99 -3.49
C ASP A 233 -13.92 -22.47 -4.87
N ASP A 234 -14.79 -23.49 -4.87
CA ASP A 234 -15.31 -24.08 -6.10
C ASP A 234 -16.04 -23.04 -6.98
N GLU A 235 -16.66 -22.02 -6.35
CA GLU A 235 -17.35 -20.94 -7.06
C GLU A 235 -16.36 -20.08 -7.85
N PHE A 236 -15.23 -19.71 -7.24
CA PHE A 236 -14.14 -19.00 -7.90
C PHE A 236 -13.56 -19.81 -9.07
N TYR A 237 -13.33 -21.11 -8.87
CA TYR A 237 -12.87 -22.01 -9.94
C TYR A 237 -13.86 -22.05 -11.11
N ILE A 238 -15.16 -22.19 -10.85
CA ILE A 238 -16.21 -22.21 -11.88
C ILE A 238 -16.28 -20.88 -12.63
N ALA A 239 -16.28 -19.76 -11.92
CA ALA A 239 -16.33 -18.42 -12.51
C ALA A 239 -15.12 -18.20 -13.44
N THR A 240 -13.94 -18.61 -13.00
CA THR A 240 -12.70 -18.50 -13.79
C THR A 240 -12.73 -19.39 -15.03
N VAL A 241 -13.10 -20.66 -14.90
CA VAL A 241 -13.19 -21.58 -16.04
C VAL A 241 -14.19 -21.05 -17.07
N ALA A 242 -15.31 -20.46 -16.65
CA ALA A 242 -16.25 -19.84 -17.57
C ALA A 242 -15.64 -18.67 -18.34
N ILE A 243 -14.78 -17.85 -17.71
CA ILE A 243 -14.06 -16.76 -18.38
C ILE A 243 -13.05 -17.32 -19.40
N VAL A 244 -12.24 -18.31 -18.99
CA VAL A 244 -11.21 -18.91 -19.84
C VAL A 244 -11.82 -19.64 -21.05
N LEU A 245 -12.90 -20.40 -20.84
CA LEU A 245 -13.60 -21.08 -21.94
C LEU A 245 -14.20 -20.10 -22.96
N ASN A 246 -14.63 -18.92 -22.51
CA ASN A 246 -15.18 -17.87 -23.37
C ASN A 246 -14.11 -16.93 -23.96
N ASN A 247 -12.86 -17.04 -23.50
CA ASN A 247 -11.71 -16.30 -24.01
C ASN A 247 -10.55 -17.28 -24.25
N PRO A 248 -10.56 -18.04 -25.37
CA PRO A 248 -9.57 -19.07 -25.67
C PRO A 248 -8.13 -18.53 -25.83
N THR A 249 -7.96 -17.20 -25.82
CA THR A 249 -6.65 -16.54 -25.81
C THR A 249 -6.16 -16.16 -24.41
N ALA A 250 -6.92 -16.40 -23.33
CA ALA A 250 -6.45 -16.25 -21.94
C ALA A 250 -5.53 -17.44 -21.61
N PRO A 251 -4.20 -17.32 -21.76
CA PRO A 251 -3.35 -18.49 -21.96
C PRO A 251 -2.69 -18.95 -20.64
N THR A 252 -3.27 -18.59 -19.50
CA THR A 252 -2.76 -18.83 -18.14
C THR A 252 -3.87 -18.71 -17.09
N PHE A 253 -3.65 -19.26 -15.90
CA PHE A 253 -4.57 -19.18 -14.78
C PHE A 253 -4.49 -17.80 -14.09
N PRO A 254 -5.59 -17.28 -13.49
CA PRO A 254 -5.52 -16.14 -12.58
C PRO A 254 -4.54 -16.40 -11.44
N PHE A 255 -4.01 -15.33 -10.88
CA PHE A 255 -2.97 -15.42 -9.87
C PHE A 255 -3.45 -16.14 -8.61
N GLU A 256 -4.71 -16.03 -8.23
CA GLU A 256 -5.28 -16.71 -7.07
C GLU A 256 -5.21 -18.24 -7.20
N MET A 257 -5.35 -18.79 -8.41
CA MET A 257 -5.18 -20.23 -8.65
C MET A 257 -3.71 -20.65 -8.61
N LEU A 258 -2.80 -19.79 -9.06
CA LEU A 258 -1.36 -20.04 -8.94
C LEU A 258 -0.92 -19.97 -7.47
N TYR A 259 -1.49 -19.05 -6.71
CA TYR A 259 -1.33 -18.95 -5.26
C TYR A 259 -1.78 -20.23 -4.57
N ASP A 260 -3.01 -20.67 -4.83
CA ASP A 260 -3.60 -21.87 -4.23
C ASP A 260 -2.73 -23.11 -4.50
N LYS A 261 -2.31 -23.31 -5.76
CA LYS A 261 -1.36 -24.37 -6.14
C LYS A 261 -0.03 -24.28 -5.39
N GLY A 262 0.54 -23.08 -5.30
CA GLY A 262 1.80 -22.86 -4.60
C GLY A 262 1.70 -23.17 -3.12
N VAL A 263 0.61 -22.76 -2.46
CA VAL A 263 0.41 -23.04 -1.04
C VAL A 263 0.12 -24.52 -0.81
N ILE A 264 -0.65 -25.19 -1.68
CA ILE A 264 -0.85 -26.65 -1.63
C ILE A 264 0.49 -27.39 -1.67
N ALA A 265 1.42 -26.98 -2.55
CA ALA A 265 2.77 -27.54 -2.57
C ALA A 265 3.59 -27.18 -1.31
N ALA A 266 3.34 -25.99 -0.73
CA ALA A 266 4.10 -25.48 0.41
C ALA A 266 3.63 -26.02 1.77
N VAL A 267 2.43 -26.57 1.90
CA VAL A 267 1.94 -27.14 3.17
C VAL A 267 2.39 -28.58 3.42
N GLU A 268 3.09 -29.20 2.47
CA GLU A 268 3.56 -30.57 2.59
C GLU A 268 4.34 -30.76 3.91
N SER A 269 3.96 -31.81 4.66
CA SER A 269 4.52 -32.19 5.96
C SER A 269 4.22 -31.25 7.15
N GLU A 270 3.41 -30.20 6.98
CA GLU A 270 2.98 -29.36 8.10
C GLU A 270 1.75 -29.93 8.81
N THR A 271 1.76 -29.85 10.14
CA THR A 271 0.73 -30.46 11.01
C THR A 271 0.07 -29.45 11.96
N GLN A 272 0.44 -28.17 11.87
CA GLN A 272 -0.07 -27.10 12.72
C GLN A 272 -0.08 -25.77 11.98
N VAL A 273 -0.94 -24.83 12.39
CA VAL A 273 -1.01 -23.47 11.82
C VAL A 273 -0.62 -22.46 12.90
N ASP A 274 0.69 -22.22 12.99
CA ASP A 274 1.34 -21.27 13.92
C ASP A 274 2.36 -20.43 13.15
N LEU A 275 2.99 -19.44 13.80
CA LEU A 275 3.94 -18.56 13.09
C LEU A 275 5.15 -19.32 12.53
N ALA A 276 5.59 -20.39 13.19
CA ALA A 276 6.75 -21.16 12.73
C ALA A 276 6.42 -22.00 11.49
N SER A 277 5.24 -22.63 11.44
CA SER A 277 4.77 -23.34 10.24
C SER A 277 4.44 -22.37 9.12
N LEU A 278 3.81 -21.23 9.41
CA LEU A 278 3.53 -20.20 8.40
C LEU A 278 4.80 -19.60 7.81
N ASN A 279 5.86 -19.39 8.59
CA ASN A 279 7.15 -18.99 8.06
C ASN A 279 7.71 -20.02 7.05
N ARG A 280 7.64 -21.32 7.37
CA ARG A 280 8.09 -22.39 6.46
C ARG A 280 7.23 -22.50 5.21
N ILE A 281 5.90 -22.41 5.36
CA ILE A 281 4.94 -22.42 4.25
C ILE A 281 5.23 -21.24 3.33
N ARG A 282 5.34 -20.01 3.86
CA ARG A 282 5.62 -18.82 3.05
C ARG A 282 6.97 -18.89 2.35
N THR A 283 8.00 -19.40 3.03
CA THR A 283 9.33 -19.62 2.42
C THR A 283 9.24 -20.60 1.23
N ARG A 284 8.56 -21.74 1.40
CA ARG A 284 8.34 -22.70 0.30
C ARG A 284 7.46 -22.14 -0.81
N PHE A 285 6.46 -21.33 -0.45
CA PHE A 285 5.59 -20.65 -1.39
C PHE A 285 6.36 -19.67 -2.28
N PHE A 286 7.21 -18.80 -1.72
CA PHE A 286 8.03 -17.90 -2.53
C PHE A 286 9.02 -18.67 -3.42
N SER A 287 9.62 -19.76 -2.91
CA SER A 287 10.44 -20.65 -3.74
C SER A 287 9.65 -21.25 -4.91
N PHE A 288 8.38 -21.62 -4.69
CA PHE A 288 7.48 -22.03 -5.76
C PHE A 288 7.23 -20.89 -6.76
N CYS A 289 6.97 -19.67 -6.30
CA CYS A 289 6.77 -18.51 -7.17
C CYS A 289 7.98 -18.27 -8.08
N TRP A 290 9.21 -18.29 -7.55
CA TRP A 290 10.42 -18.07 -8.35
C TRP A 290 10.59 -19.12 -9.45
N LYS A 291 10.27 -20.39 -9.17
CA LYS A 291 10.32 -21.48 -10.15
C LYS A 291 9.27 -21.35 -11.24
N ASN A 292 8.17 -20.66 -10.98
CA ASN A 292 7.02 -20.53 -11.87
C ASN A 292 6.79 -19.07 -12.31
N MET A 293 7.81 -18.20 -12.21
CA MET A 293 7.60 -16.76 -12.39
C MET A 293 7.13 -16.40 -13.80
N ALA A 294 7.54 -17.13 -14.84
CA ALA A 294 7.05 -16.91 -16.19
C ALA A 294 5.52 -17.07 -16.31
N ASP A 295 4.95 -18.08 -15.66
CA ASP A 295 3.49 -18.31 -15.65
C ASP A 295 2.77 -17.26 -14.79
N ILE A 296 3.38 -16.87 -13.67
CA ILE A 296 2.88 -15.81 -12.79
C ILE A 296 2.85 -14.48 -13.55
N GLN A 297 3.94 -14.04 -14.16
CA GLN A 297 3.99 -12.77 -14.89
C GLN A 297 2.96 -12.74 -16.03
N LYS A 298 2.85 -13.83 -16.80
CA LYS A 298 1.81 -13.93 -17.83
C LYS A 298 0.41 -13.75 -17.25
N SER A 299 0.17 -14.25 -16.03
CA SER A 299 -1.08 -14.02 -15.31
C SER A 299 -1.24 -12.55 -14.91
N LEU A 300 -0.18 -11.94 -14.37
CA LEU A 300 -0.16 -10.52 -13.99
C LEU A 300 -0.51 -9.60 -15.17
N GLU A 301 0.06 -9.86 -16.34
CA GLU A 301 -0.21 -9.12 -17.58
C GLU A 301 -1.64 -9.37 -18.10
N THR A 302 -2.14 -10.59 -17.99
CA THR A 302 -3.47 -10.96 -18.52
C THR A 302 -4.61 -10.36 -17.70
N TYR A 303 -4.45 -10.34 -16.37
CA TYR A 303 -5.51 -9.99 -15.43
C TYR A 303 -5.33 -8.61 -14.77
N ASP A 304 -4.25 -7.90 -15.10
CA ASP A 304 -4.01 -6.50 -14.69
C ASP A 304 -4.09 -6.31 -13.16
N TYR A 305 -3.32 -7.15 -12.45
CA TYR A 305 -3.12 -7.06 -11.00
C TYR A 305 -2.07 -6.00 -10.69
N PRO A 306 -2.46 -4.83 -10.15
CA PRO A 306 -1.51 -3.75 -9.94
C PRO A 306 -0.49 -4.09 -8.86
N ASP A 307 0.76 -3.72 -9.12
CA ASP A 307 1.90 -3.75 -8.18
C ASP A 307 2.30 -5.12 -7.63
N LEU A 308 1.74 -6.22 -8.14
CA LEU A 308 2.18 -7.56 -7.74
C LEU A 308 3.64 -7.83 -8.17
N SER A 309 4.08 -7.31 -9.31
CA SER A 309 5.49 -7.39 -9.72
C SER A 309 6.41 -6.61 -8.78
N SER A 310 6.00 -5.40 -8.39
CA SER A 310 6.68 -4.57 -7.38
C SER A 310 6.78 -5.30 -6.04
N PHE A 311 5.69 -5.93 -5.59
CA PHE A 311 5.67 -6.77 -4.40
C PHE A 311 6.66 -7.94 -4.51
N PHE A 312 6.63 -8.71 -5.59
CA PHE A 312 7.54 -9.84 -5.77
C PHE A 312 9.01 -9.40 -5.85
N SER A 313 9.31 -8.29 -6.52
CA SER A 313 10.64 -7.70 -6.54
C SER A 313 11.10 -7.34 -5.12
N PHE A 314 10.25 -6.68 -4.33
CA PHE A 314 10.57 -6.36 -2.94
C PHE A 314 10.82 -7.61 -2.06
N ILE A 315 9.97 -8.63 -2.16
CA ILE A 315 10.18 -9.91 -1.45
C ILE A 315 11.48 -10.58 -1.88
N ARG A 316 11.86 -10.46 -3.15
CA ARG A 316 13.13 -10.99 -3.65
C ARG A 316 14.32 -10.26 -3.02
N GLU A 317 14.28 -8.94 -2.93
CA GLU A 317 15.31 -8.14 -2.24
C GLU A 317 15.43 -8.57 -0.76
N VAL A 318 14.30 -8.75 -0.06
CA VAL A 318 14.24 -9.24 1.34
C VAL A 318 14.90 -10.62 1.47
N GLU A 319 14.62 -11.55 0.55
CA GLU A 319 15.19 -12.90 0.56
C GLU A 319 16.70 -12.88 0.29
N GLN A 320 17.16 -12.11 -0.69
CA GLN A 320 18.58 -11.98 -1.05
C GLN A 320 19.40 -11.34 0.08
N ALA A 321 18.81 -10.40 0.82
CA ALA A 321 19.40 -9.82 2.03
C ALA A 321 19.41 -10.78 3.24
N GLY A 322 18.76 -11.95 3.14
CA GLY A 322 18.69 -12.93 4.22
C GLY A 322 17.67 -12.60 5.31
N HIS A 323 16.70 -11.72 5.02
CA HIS A 323 15.73 -11.22 6.00
C HIS A 323 14.34 -11.88 5.91
N LEU A 324 14.13 -12.84 5.00
CA LEU A 324 12.81 -13.44 4.75
C LEU A 324 12.15 -14.04 6.00
N GLU A 325 12.92 -14.67 6.89
CA GLU A 325 12.38 -15.18 8.16
C GLU A 325 11.84 -14.05 9.03
N ALA A 326 12.65 -13.01 9.27
CA ALA A 326 12.24 -11.87 10.09
C ALA A 326 11.04 -11.13 9.50
N TYR A 327 11.02 -10.98 8.17
CA TYR A 327 9.91 -10.42 7.43
C TYR A 327 8.62 -11.22 7.62
N ASN A 328 8.65 -12.56 7.47
CA ASN A 328 7.49 -13.42 7.66
C ASN A 328 6.92 -13.33 9.08
N TYR A 329 7.79 -13.30 10.10
CA TYR A 329 7.35 -13.09 11.48
C TYR A 329 6.77 -11.69 11.69
N TRP A 330 7.37 -10.65 11.10
CA TRP A 330 6.89 -9.27 11.22
C TRP A 330 5.50 -9.10 10.59
N VAL A 331 5.25 -9.62 9.39
CA VAL A 331 3.93 -9.46 8.73
C VAL A 331 2.80 -10.22 9.44
N LEU A 332 3.10 -11.31 10.15
CA LEU A 332 2.09 -12.14 10.84
C LEU A 332 2.01 -11.91 12.36
N ARG A 333 2.87 -11.04 12.93
CA ARG A 333 3.10 -10.93 14.39
C ARG A 333 1.83 -10.69 15.21
N GLU A 334 0.87 -9.93 14.69
CA GLU A 334 -0.33 -9.56 15.45
C GLU A 334 -1.38 -10.67 15.47
N GLY A 335 -1.25 -11.66 14.58
CA GLY A 335 -2.10 -12.85 14.59
C GLY A 335 -1.79 -13.80 15.76
N ASN A 336 -0.54 -13.81 16.22
CA ASN A 336 -0.15 -14.49 17.45
C ASN A 336 1.05 -13.81 18.12
N TRP A 337 0.76 -12.80 18.95
CA TRP A 337 1.78 -12.01 19.61
C TRP A 337 2.68 -12.85 20.53
N ASP A 338 2.13 -13.84 21.23
CA ASP A 338 2.89 -14.67 22.17
C ASP A 338 3.94 -15.53 21.45
N GLU A 339 3.58 -16.10 20.30
CA GLU A 339 4.53 -16.84 19.45
C GLU A 339 5.59 -15.94 18.84
N PHE A 340 5.21 -14.73 18.40
CA PHE A 340 6.15 -13.74 17.88
C PHE A 340 7.16 -13.35 18.96
N GLN A 341 6.70 -13.08 20.19
CA GLN A 341 7.57 -12.79 21.33
C GLN A 341 8.48 -13.97 21.68
N ALA A 342 7.99 -15.21 21.56
CA ALA A 342 8.81 -16.40 21.80
C ALA A 342 9.90 -16.59 20.74
N TRP A 343 9.61 -16.29 19.46
CA TRP A 343 10.60 -16.28 18.38
C TRP A 343 11.63 -15.16 18.59
N TYR A 344 11.16 -13.92 18.84
CA TYR A 344 12.01 -12.76 19.02
C TYR A 344 13.02 -12.95 20.16
N LYS A 345 12.62 -13.58 21.27
CA LYS A 345 13.52 -13.86 22.40
C LYS A 345 14.67 -14.82 22.08
N GLN A 346 14.53 -15.67 21.06
CA GLN A 346 15.57 -16.62 20.67
C GLN A 346 16.74 -15.89 19.98
N ASP A 347 16.40 -14.95 19.10
CA ASP A 347 17.40 -14.16 18.37
C ASP A 347 16.85 -12.75 17.99
N PRO A 348 16.96 -11.78 18.91
CA PRO A 348 16.51 -10.40 18.66
C PRO A 348 17.23 -9.70 17.49
N GLN A 349 18.42 -10.18 17.13
CA GLN A 349 19.24 -9.55 16.09
C GLN A 349 18.62 -9.71 14.71
N LYS A 350 17.87 -10.80 14.45
CA LYS A 350 17.18 -11.01 13.17
C LYS A 350 16.19 -9.88 12.85
N LEU A 351 15.35 -9.51 13.82
CA LEU A 351 14.38 -8.43 13.64
C LEU A 351 15.07 -7.07 13.56
N THR A 352 16.12 -6.86 14.36
CA THR A 352 16.89 -5.60 14.34
C THR A 352 17.56 -5.39 12.99
N ALA A 353 18.27 -6.40 12.47
CA ALA A 353 18.92 -6.33 11.17
C ALA A 353 17.91 -6.13 10.03
N PHE A 354 16.77 -6.83 10.07
CA PHE A 354 15.71 -6.60 9.10
C PHE A 354 15.14 -5.17 9.17
N ALA A 355 14.91 -4.62 10.37
CA ALA A 355 14.39 -3.27 10.52
C ALA A 355 15.38 -2.22 9.99
N GLU A 356 16.67 -2.35 10.29
CA GLU A 356 17.74 -1.49 9.77
C GLU A 356 17.80 -1.55 8.23
N TRP A 357 17.74 -2.77 7.66
CA TRP A 357 17.68 -2.94 6.22
C TRP A 357 16.42 -2.32 5.60
N PHE A 358 15.26 -2.55 6.20
CA PHE A 358 13.96 -2.08 5.72
C PHE A 358 13.86 -0.54 5.72
N GLU A 359 14.50 0.16 6.66
CA GLU A 359 14.56 1.62 6.68
C GLU A 359 15.29 2.24 5.48
N GLU A 360 16.16 1.47 4.81
CA GLU A 360 16.95 1.90 3.65
C GLU A 360 16.39 1.39 2.31
N HIS A 361 15.39 0.49 2.35
CA HIS A 361 14.90 -0.23 1.17
C HIS A 361 13.38 -0.09 1.03
N ASP A 362 12.95 0.99 0.38
CA ASP A 362 11.55 1.18 0.02
C ASP A 362 11.14 0.24 -1.14
N MET A 363 9.89 -0.22 -1.13
CA MET A 363 9.31 -0.90 -2.30
C MET A 363 9.27 0.04 -3.51
N LYS A 364 9.84 -0.40 -4.62
CA LYS A 364 9.89 0.35 -5.88
C LYS A 364 8.79 -0.13 -6.81
N ILE A 365 8.33 0.75 -7.69
CA ILE A 365 7.42 0.37 -8.77
C ILE A 365 8.26 -0.24 -9.89
N VAL A 366 7.98 -1.51 -10.20
CA VAL A 366 8.77 -2.33 -11.13
C VAL A 366 7.92 -2.76 -12.31
N ASP A 367 8.48 -2.64 -13.52
CA ASP A 367 7.85 -3.20 -14.71
C ASP A 367 7.86 -4.74 -14.63
N PRO A 368 6.74 -5.44 -14.88
CA PRO A 368 6.70 -6.90 -14.84
C PRO A 368 7.79 -7.59 -15.65
N GLN A 369 8.18 -7.03 -16.80
CA GLN A 369 9.21 -7.58 -17.66
C GLN A 369 10.62 -7.40 -17.09
N GLU A 370 10.85 -6.34 -16.31
CA GLU A 370 12.13 -6.09 -15.64
C GLU A 370 12.44 -7.22 -14.64
N LEU A 371 11.49 -7.57 -13.78
CA LEU A 371 11.64 -8.65 -12.81
C LEU A 371 11.94 -10.01 -13.47
N LEU A 372 11.29 -10.32 -14.60
CA LEU A 372 11.56 -11.57 -15.31
C LEU A 372 12.95 -11.60 -15.92
N ASN A 373 13.40 -10.48 -16.49
CA ASN A 373 14.74 -10.38 -17.07
C ASN A 373 15.81 -10.58 -15.99
N GLU A 374 15.61 -10.00 -14.80
CA GLU A 374 16.51 -10.19 -13.65
C GLU A 374 16.61 -11.67 -13.26
N LEU A 375 15.47 -12.36 -13.12
CA LEU A 375 15.45 -13.77 -12.74
C LEU A 375 16.05 -14.69 -13.80
N GLN A 376 15.91 -14.37 -15.09
CA GLN A 376 16.54 -15.10 -16.18
C GLN A 376 18.06 -14.93 -16.15
N ALA A 377 18.55 -13.70 -15.98
CA ALA A 377 19.98 -13.41 -15.89
C ALA A 377 20.65 -14.16 -14.73
N GLU A 378 20.01 -14.20 -13.55
CA GLU A 378 20.52 -14.97 -12.39
C GLU A 378 20.58 -16.48 -12.64
N ALA A 379 19.63 -17.03 -13.41
CA ALA A 379 19.61 -18.45 -13.74
C ALA A 379 20.78 -18.80 -14.67
N GLU A 380 21.06 -17.93 -15.65
CA GLU A 380 22.19 -18.07 -16.57
C GLU A 380 23.55 -18.01 -15.84
N GLU A 381 23.72 -17.06 -14.90
CA GLU A 381 24.95 -16.93 -14.11
C GLU A 381 25.21 -18.17 -13.22
N LYS A 382 24.15 -18.76 -12.65
CA LYS A 382 24.25 -20.01 -11.88
C LYS A 382 24.63 -21.20 -12.76
N THR A 383 24.18 -21.25 -14.01
CA THR A 383 24.60 -22.33 -14.92
C THR A 383 26.07 -22.22 -15.31
N ASP A 384 26.57 -21.02 -15.57
CA ASP A 384 27.96 -20.79 -16.02
C ASP A 384 28.99 -21.05 -14.90
N THR A 385 28.63 -20.72 -13.65
CA THR A 385 29.45 -21.05 -12.46
C THR A 385 29.50 -22.55 -12.15
N THR A 386 28.44 -23.30 -12.47
CA THR A 386 28.45 -24.77 -12.31
C THR A 386 29.23 -25.50 -13.41
N GLU A 387 29.19 -25.03 -14.66
CA GLU A 387 29.94 -25.65 -15.77
C GLU A 387 31.45 -25.38 -15.68
N SER A 388 31.85 -24.18 -15.24
CA SER A 388 33.26 -23.84 -15.00
C SER A 388 33.90 -24.60 -13.82
N GLY A 389 33.09 -25.09 -12.86
CA GLY A 389 33.55 -25.92 -11.74
C GLY A 389 33.83 -27.40 -12.10
N VAL A 390 33.20 -27.94 -13.15
CA VAL A 390 33.33 -29.36 -13.54
C VAL A 390 34.57 -29.61 -14.42
N SER A 391 35.17 -28.57 -15.00
CA SER A 391 36.33 -28.68 -15.92
C SER A 391 37.70 -28.93 -15.23
N SER A 392 37.79 -29.00 -13.90
CA SER A 392 39.10 -29.15 -13.21
C SER A 392 39.36 -30.52 -12.56
N GLY A 393 38.49 -31.50 -12.80
CA GLY A 393 38.45 -32.75 -12.04
C GLY A 393 38.82 -34.05 -12.76
N GLU A 394 39.34 -34.06 -14.00
CA GLU A 394 39.77 -35.31 -14.64
C GLU A 394 41.01 -35.11 -15.52
N THR A 395 42.21 -35.25 -14.95
CA THR A 395 43.38 -35.81 -15.65
C THR A 395 44.44 -36.18 -14.61
N GLY A 396 44.46 -37.45 -14.18
CA GLY A 396 45.43 -37.87 -13.17
C GLY A 396 45.52 -39.37 -12.91
N ALA A 397 45.30 -40.23 -13.90
CA ALA A 397 45.69 -41.63 -13.80
C ALA A 397 46.09 -42.17 -15.17
N SER A 398 47.40 -42.29 -15.42
CA SER A 398 48.06 -43.49 -15.94
C SER A 398 49.46 -43.15 -16.47
N SER A 399 50.51 -43.50 -15.72
CA SER A 399 51.75 -44.10 -16.24
C SER A 399 52.78 -44.28 -15.12
N MET A 400 52.84 -45.49 -14.56
CA MET A 400 54.00 -46.39 -14.42
C MET A 400 53.78 -47.42 -13.33
#